data_AF-A0AAF0T463-F1
#
_entry.id   AF-A0AAF0T463-F1
#
_cell.length_a   1.000
_cell.length_b   1.000
_cell.length_c   1.000
_cell.angle_alpha   90.00
_cell.angle_beta   90.00
_cell.angle_gamma   90.00
#
_symmetry.space_group_name_H-M   'P 1'
#
loop_
_entity.id
_entity.type
_entity.pdbx_description
1 polymer ?
#
loop_
_entity_poly.entity_id
_entity_poly.type
_entity_poly.pdbx_seq_one_letter_code
_entity_poly.pdbx_strand_id
1 'polypeptide(L)'
;MSDGKQLDYEDESDVQRQVPQGSGNELPVKEGAVFGAIAVVATYLTHLLLTMIATAQSSPIAEAVGTGEDSLVITEMVPSWKAAGWSYLSVFGTGFEVDGEAAALGDAPNHAAAFGSGPGSPFFLSALFLFLVTVGGIVAAGYAVAKYTDADDTVDAAKAGVTVALPYVAFAAIAAFLMSHSYSEVPTVASLIGSEGSGVLGLEVTEYLNDAGDSVTTNAKFGPSMTDALLFAGIIVPAILGAVGGLLTQPRDALETVMAKIQ
;
A
#
# COMPACT_ATOMS: atom_id res chain seq x y z
N MET A 1 5.39 -19.80 79.69
CA MET A 1 6.19 -20.20 78.52
C MET A 1 5.44 -21.29 77.79
N SER A 2 4.75 -20.92 76.71
CA SER A 2 4.35 -21.72 75.55
C SER A 2 3.49 -20.76 74.71
N ASP A 3 4.13 -20.17 73.69
CA ASP A 3 3.46 -19.30 72.71
C ASP A 3 2.57 -20.17 71.81
N GLY A 4 1.26 -19.98 71.94
CA GLY A 4 0.27 -20.44 70.99
C GLY A 4 -0.58 -19.26 70.58
N LYS A 5 -0.16 -18.54 69.53
CA LYS A 5 -1.03 -17.59 68.85
C LYS A 5 -1.30 -18.07 67.44
N GLN A 6 -2.58 -18.29 67.22
CA GLN A 6 -3.26 -18.67 65.99
C GLN A 6 -2.94 -17.70 64.86
N LEU A 7 -2.85 -18.25 63.65
CA LEU A 7 -2.86 -17.50 62.40
C LEU A 7 -4.29 -16.97 62.20
N ASP A 8 -4.48 -15.66 62.40
CA ASP A 8 -5.68 -14.97 61.94
C ASP A 8 -5.59 -14.84 60.42
N TYR A 9 -6.45 -15.59 59.71
CA TYR A 9 -6.75 -15.33 58.32
C TYR A 9 -7.74 -14.16 58.30
N GLU A 10 -7.29 -12.99 57.82
CA GLU A 10 -8.18 -11.90 57.48
C GLU A 10 -8.91 -12.25 56.17
N ASP A 11 -10.18 -12.61 56.32
CA ASP A 11 -11.17 -12.61 55.27
C ASP A 11 -11.49 -11.16 54.84
N GLU A 12 -11.75 -11.02 53.54
CA GLU A 12 -12.53 -9.94 52.91
C GLU A 12 -11.97 -8.51 52.96
N SER A 13 -11.25 -8.16 51.89
CA SER A 13 -11.71 -6.99 51.13
C SER A 13 -11.99 -7.42 49.70
N ASP A 14 -13.27 -7.63 49.43
CA ASP A 14 -13.87 -7.55 48.10
C ASP A 14 -13.58 -6.17 47.50
N VAL A 15 -12.34 -5.95 47.07
CA VAL A 15 -12.10 -5.09 45.93
C VAL A 15 -12.60 -5.91 44.75
N GLN A 16 -13.91 -5.88 44.56
CA GLN A 16 -14.49 -5.98 43.23
C GLN A 16 -13.68 -5.00 42.38
N ARG A 17 -12.64 -5.53 41.70
CA ARG A 17 -12.26 -5.02 40.41
C ARG A 17 -13.57 -5.07 39.65
N GLN A 18 -14.27 -3.95 39.62
CA GLN A 18 -15.02 -3.55 38.45
C GLN A 18 -14.02 -3.64 37.31
N VAL A 19 -13.91 -4.84 36.76
CA VAL A 19 -13.67 -5.01 35.34
C VAL A 19 -14.67 -4.03 34.74
N PRO A 20 -14.23 -3.01 33.99
CA PRO A 20 -15.16 -2.31 33.14
C PRO A 20 -15.75 -3.42 32.26
N GLN A 21 -16.96 -3.88 32.58
CA GLN A 21 -17.87 -4.42 31.60
C GLN A 21 -18.19 -3.22 30.70
N GLY A 22 -17.20 -2.84 29.88
CA GLY A 22 -17.39 -2.01 28.73
C GLY A 22 -18.26 -2.83 27.82
N SER A 23 -19.52 -2.40 27.74
CA SER A 23 -20.55 -2.79 26.79
C SER A 23 -20.05 -3.61 25.61
N GLY A 24 -20.65 -4.80 25.43
CA GLY A 24 -20.53 -5.54 24.19
C GLY A 24 -20.82 -4.64 22.99
N ASN A 25 -20.10 -4.90 21.90
CA ASN A 25 -20.24 -4.31 20.56
C ASN A 25 -19.34 -3.10 20.21
N GLU A 26 -18.32 -2.75 21.00
CA GLU A 26 -17.29 -1.79 20.55
C GLU A 26 -16.28 -2.45 19.61
N LEU A 27 -16.07 -1.86 18.43
CA LEU A 27 -15.06 -2.33 17.48
C LEU A 27 -13.65 -2.12 18.06
N PRO A 28 -12.72 -3.08 17.91
CA PRO A 28 -11.35 -2.98 18.42
C PRO A 28 -10.48 -2.08 17.52
N VAL A 29 -10.89 -0.82 17.39
CA VAL A 29 -10.31 0.17 16.48
C VAL A 29 -8.84 0.45 16.81
N LYS A 30 -8.49 0.46 18.10
CA LYS A 30 -7.12 0.74 18.54
C LYS A 30 -6.18 -0.40 18.15
N GLU A 31 -6.58 -1.63 18.42
CA GLU A 31 -5.82 -2.83 18.08
C GLU A 31 -5.67 -2.95 16.57
N GLY A 32 -6.78 -2.74 15.83
CA GLY A 32 -6.78 -2.61 14.38
C GLY A 32 -5.77 -1.61 13.84
N ALA A 33 -5.77 -0.40 14.40
CA ALA A 33 -4.84 0.64 14.00
C ALA A 33 -3.37 0.26 14.26
N VAL A 34 -3.07 -0.39 15.40
CA VAL A 34 -1.70 -0.80 15.73
C VAL A 34 -1.22 -1.92 14.80
N PHE A 35 -1.97 -3.01 14.69
CA PHE A 35 -1.59 -4.13 13.83
C PHE A 35 -1.56 -3.74 12.35
N GLY A 36 -2.50 -2.89 11.92
CA GLY A 36 -2.56 -2.38 10.55
C GLY A 36 -1.36 -1.48 10.25
N ALA A 37 -0.97 -0.60 11.18
CA ALA A 37 0.18 0.28 10.98
C ALA A 37 1.49 -0.53 10.90
N ILE A 38 1.64 -1.55 11.74
CA ILE A 38 2.79 -2.47 11.67
C ILE A 38 2.82 -3.16 10.30
N ALA A 39 1.69 -3.66 9.82
CA ALA A 39 1.60 -4.31 8.52
C ALA A 39 1.94 -3.35 7.37
N VAL A 40 1.36 -2.14 7.34
CA VAL A 40 1.69 -1.10 6.36
C VAL A 40 3.19 -0.82 6.35
N VAL A 41 3.77 -0.52 7.52
CA VAL A 41 5.19 -0.16 7.62
C VAL A 41 6.09 -1.31 7.18
N ALA A 42 5.85 -2.53 7.67
CA ALA A 42 6.68 -3.68 7.32
C ALA A 42 6.62 -4.00 5.82
N THR A 43 5.42 -3.99 5.24
CA THR A 43 5.21 -4.29 3.83
C THR A 43 5.74 -3.18 2.93
N TYR A 44 5.54 -1.90 3.27
CA TYR A 44 6.15 -0.76 2.56
C TYR A 44 7.68 -0.79 2.64
N LEU A 45 8.27 -1.04 3.80
CA LEU A 45 9.74 -1.14 3.91
C LEU A 45 10.31 -2.29 3.08
N THR A 46 9.55 -3.38 2.92
CA THR A 46 9.93 -4.48 2.02
C THR A 46 9.93 -4.02 0.56
N HIS A 47 8.93 -3.24 0.15
CA HIS A 47 8.89 -2.62 -1.19
C HIS A 47 10.06 -1.66 -1.38
N LEU A 48 10.34 -0.83 -0.37
CA LEU A 48 11.43 0.13 -0.39
C LEU A 48 12.77 -0.55 -0.60
N LEU A 49 13.04 -1.62 0.16
CA LEU A 49 14.29 -2.37 0.06
C LEU A 49 14.48 -2.97 -1.33
N LEU A 50 13.47 -3.66 -1.86
CA LEU A 50 13.59 -4.27 -3.20
C LEU A 50 13.66 -3.21 -4.30
N THR A 51 12.95 -2.08 -4.14
CA THR A 51 13.03 -0.97 -5.10
C THR A 51 14.40 -0.34 -5.12
N MET A 52 15.04 -0.15 -3.96
CA MET A 52 16.43 0.34 -3.90
C MET A 52 17.39 -0.61 -4.62
N ILE A 53 17.22 -1.93 -4.45
CA ILE A 53 18.04 -2.93 -5.16
C ILE A 53 17.81 -2.86 -6.68
N ALA A 54 16.55 -2.79 -7.13
CA ALA A 54 16.23 -2.69 -8.54
C ALA A 54 16.74 -1.38 -9.16
N THR A 55 16.59 -0.26 -8.44
CA THR A 55 17.08 1.06 -8.87
C THR A 55 18.60 1.06 -8.99
N ALA A 56 19.32 0.41 -8.06
CA ALA A 56 20.78 0.31 -8.10
C ALA A 56 21.31 -0.49 -9.30
N GLN A 57 20.48 -1.32 -9.94
CA GLN A 57 20.82 -2.07 -11.15
C GLN A 57 20.36 -1.38 -12.43
N SER A 58 19.72 -0.22 -12.32
CA SER A 58 19.18 0.53 -13.45
C SER A 58 20.08 1.71 -13.82
N SER A 59 19.96 2.18 -15.06
CA SER A 59 20.64 3.38 -15.54
C SER A 59 19.59 4.39 -16.00
N PRO A 60 19.81 5.70 -15.79
CA PRO A 60 18.91 6.72 -16.31
C PRO A 60 18.90 6.71 -17.83
N ILE A 61 17.84 7.25 -18.42
CA ILE A 61 17.79 7.54 -19.86
C ILE A 61 18.88 8.57 -20.17
N ALA A 62 19.66 8.29 -21.22
CA ALA A 62 20.67 9.18 -21.77
C ALA A 62 20.43 9.31 -23.28
N GLU A 63 20.01 10.49 -23.72
CA GLU A 63 19.58 10.74 -25.10
C GLU A 63 20.10 12.10 -25.61
N ALA A 64 20.38 12.18 -26.91
CA ALA A 64 20.78 13.43 -27.54
C ALA A 64 19.55 14.26 -27.92
N VAL A 65 19.44 15.46 -27.37
CA VAL A 65 18.35 16.42 -27.57
C VAL A 65 18.90 17.69 -28.24
N GLY A 66 18.30 18.09 -29.36
CA GLY A 66 18.73 19.25 -30.14
C GLY A 66 20.01 19.02 -30.96
N THR A 67 20.69 20.10 -31.35
CA THR A 67 21.93 20.05 -32.17
C THR A 67 23.04 20.86 -31.49
N GLY A 68 24.16 20.20 -31.12
CA GLY A 68 25.30 20.85 -30.46
C GLY A 68 26.21 19.87 -29.71
N GLU A 69 27.34 20.36 -29.18
CA GLU A 69 28.29 19.55 -28.39
C GLU A 69 27.73 19.15 -27.00
N ASP A 70 26.79 19.93 -26.45
CA ASP A 70 26.10 19.67 -25.18
C ASP A 70 24.70 19.07 -25.36
N SER A 71 24.44 18.38 -26.49
CA SER A 71 23.12 17.80 -26.78
C SER A 71 22.79 16.58 -25.92
N LEU A 72 23.76 15.97 -25.24
CA LEU A 72 23.52 14.78 -24.42
C LEU A 72 22.83 15.15 -23.10
N VAL A 73 21.58 14.71 -22.94
CA VAL A 73 20.81 14.85 -21.70
C VAL A 73 20.84 13.52 -20.95
N ILE A 74 21.34 13.54 -19.71
CA ILE A 74 21.25 12.43 -18.76
C ILE A 74 20.17 12.79 -17.75
N THR A 75 19.14 11.95 -17.67
CA THR A 75 17.93 12.22 -16.89
C THR A 75 18.08 11.83 -15.42
N GLU A 76 17.26 12.43 -14.56
CA GLU A 76 17.21 12.13 -13.13
C GLU A 76 16.39 10.87 -12.84
N MET A 77 16.90 10.02 -11.95
CA MET A 77 16.17 8.86 -11.46
C MET A 77 15.04 9.29 -10.52
N VAL A 78 13.91 8.58 -10.56
CA VAL A 78 12.84 8.77 -9.59
C VAL A 78 13.35 8.39 -8.19
N PRO A 79 13.09 9.21 -7.14
CA PRO A 79 13.47 8.84 -5.78
C PRO A 79 12.89 7.49 -5.37
N SER A 80 13.72 6.58 -4.87
CA SER A 80 13.31 5.18 -4.60
C SER A 80 12.13 5.05 -3.65
N TRP A 81 11.92 6.01 -2.73
CA TRP A 81 10.78 6.00 -1.83
C TRP A 81 9.43 6.30 -2.51
N LYS A 82 9.44 7.08 -3.61
CA LYS A 82 8.27 7.32 -4.46
C LYS A 82 7.99 6.07 -5.31
N ALA A 83 9.01 5.57 -6.01
CA ALA A 83 8.90 4.34 -6.81
C ALA A 83 8.45 3.13 -5.98
N ALA A 84 8.94 2.98 -4.75
CA ALA A 84 8.50 1.94 -3.83
C ALA A 84 7.04 2.10 -3.41
N GLY A 85 6.61 3.35 -3.22
CA GLY A 85 5.21 3.67 -2.96
C GLY A 85 4.30 3.33 -4.14
N TRP A 86 4.73 3.60 -5.36
CA TRP A 86 4.01 3.22 -6.58
C TRP A 86 3.90 1.70 -6.70
N SER A 87 5.02 0.99 -6.51
CA SER A 87 5.02 -0.47 -6.46
C SER A 87 4.10 -1.02 -5.36
N TYR A 88 4.04 -0.38 -4.20
CA TYR A 88 3.18 -0.79 -3.11
C TYR A 88 1.70 -0.60 -3.44
N LEU A 89 1.34 0.59 -3.95
CA LEU A 89 -0.02 0.93 -4.32
C LEU A 89 -0.54 0.08 -5.49
N SER A 90 0.32 -0.31 -6.43
CA SER A 90 -0.07 -1.16 -7.56
C SER A 90 -0.51 -2.57 -7.15
N VAL A 91 -0.02 -3.09 -6.01
CA VAL A 91 -0.46 -4.40 -5.47
C VAL A 91 -1.97 -4.41 -5.18
N PHE A 92 -2.53 -3.26 -4.84
CA PHE A 92 -3.95 -3.09 -4.56
C PHE A 92 -4.79 -2.84 -5.81
N GLY A 93 -4.17 -2.73 -6.99
CA GLY A 93 -4.85 -2.33 -8.23
C GLY A 93 -5.09 -0.81 -8.33
N THR A 94 -4.32 0.00 -7.61
CA THR A 94 -4.39 1.47 -7.71
C THR A 94 -3.96 1.93 -9.10
N GLY A 95 -4.79 2.74 -9.77
CA GLY A 95 -4.44 3.40 -11.03
C GLY A 95 -3.43 4.53 -10.85
N PHE A 96 -2.82 4.95 -11.96
CA PHE A 96 -1.89 6.07 -12.03
C PHE A 96 -2.40 7.11 -13.00
N GLU A 97 -1.90 8.33 -12.88
CA GLU A 97 -2.32 9.46 -13.70
C GLU A 97 -1.11 10.32 -14.08
N VAL A 98 -1.20 10.95 -15.26
CA VAL A 98 -0.34 12.07 -15.67
C VAL A 98 -1.23 13.27 -15.92
N ASP A 99 -1.04 14.31 -15.12
CA ASP A 99 -1.81 15.57 -15.21
C ASP A 99 -3.35 15.40 -15.30
N GLY A 100 -3.87 14.30 -14.73
CA GLY A 100 -5.29 13.96 -14.68
C GLY A 100 -5.74 12.93 -15.71
N GLU A 101 -4.90 12.58 -16.69
CA GLU A 101 -5.17 11.51 -17.65
C GLU A 101 -4.69 10.16 -17.14
N ALA A 102 -5.43 9.10 -17.48
CA ALA A 102 -5.16 7.76 -16.97
C ALA A 102 -3.86 7.18 -17.52
N ALA A 103 -2.99 6.71 -16.63
CA ALA A 103 -1.71 6.10 -16.93
C ALA A 103 -1.55 4.75 -16.22
N ALA A 104 -0.60 3.96 -16.70
CA ALA A 104 -0.15 2.73 -16.07
C ALA A 104 1.17 2.95 -15.34
N LEU A 105 1.44 2.13 -14.32
CA LEU A 105 2.75 2.15 -13.65
C LEU A 105 3.89 1.94 -14.66
N GLY A 106 3.69 1.08 -15.66
CA GLY A 106 4.65 0.78 -16.72
C GLY A 106 5.04 1.98 -17.58
N ASP A 107 4.23 3.05 -17.60
CA ASP A 107 4.51 4.26 -18.38
C ASP A 107 5.56 5.14 -17.71
N ALA A 108 5.82 4.95 -16.41
CA ALA A 108 6.74 5.77 -15.64
C ALA A 108 8.21 5.60 -16.12
N PRO A 109 8.87 6.68 -16.60
CA PRO A 109 10.26 6.66 -17.03
C PRO A 109 11.26 6.28 -15.93
N ASN A 110 12.52 6.06 -16.35
CA ASN A 110 13.66 5.84 -15.45
C ASN A 110 13.45 4.71 -14.44
N HIS A 111 12.93 3.59 -14.93
CA HIS A 111 12.76 2.34 -14.18
C HIS A 111 11.94 2.48 -12.89
N ALA A 112 11.14 3.53 -12.77
CA ALA A 112 10.28 3.74 -11.62
C ALA A 112 9.18 2.66 -11.52
N ALA A 113 8.96 1.93 -12.61
CA ALA A 113 8.07 0.78 -12.75
C ALA A 113 8.79 -0.58 -12.63
N ALA A 114 9.93 -0.68 -11.95
CA ALA A 114 10.72 -1.93 -11.90
C ALA A 114 9.89 -3.19 -11.55
N PHE A 115 8.84 -3.04 -10.73
CA PHE A 115 7.89 -4.09 -10.36
C PHE A 115 6.50 -3.97 -11.00
N GLY A 116 6.28 -2.99 -11.88
CA GLY A 116 5.03 -2.76 -12.60
C GLY A 116 4.85 -3.59 -13.87
N SER A 117 5.75 -4.53 -14.13
CA SER A 117 5.82 -5.28 -15.39
C SER A 117 5.35 -6.72 -15.20
N GLY A 118 4.40 -7.14 -16.05
CA GLY A 118 3.72 -8.44 -15.98
C GLY A 118 4.62 -9.64 -16.31
N PRO A 119 4.02 -10.80 -16.66
CA PRO A 119 4.76 -12.00 -17.04
C PRO A 119 5.80 -11.69 -18.12
N GLY A 120 7.08 -11.95 -17.83
CA GLY A 120 8.23 -11.62 -18.71
C GLY A 120 9.14 -10.52 -18.18
N SER A 121 8.76 -9.81 -17.11
CA SER A 121 9.65 -8.89 -16.41
C SER A 121 10.86 -9.60 -15.77
N PRO A 122 12.08 -9.03 -15.83
CA PRO A 122 13.23 -9.52 -15.07
C PRO A 122 12.96 -9.61 -13.55
N PHE A 123 12.01 -8.82 -13.05
CA PHE A 123 11.66 -8.74 -11.64
C PHE A 123 10.35 -9.46 -11.28
N PHE A 124 9.82 -10.31 -12.17
CA PHE A 124 8.54 -11.00 -11.95
C PHE A 124 8.46 -11.74 -10.61
N LEU A 125 9.49 -12.50 -10.23
CA LEU A 125 9.52 -13.22 -8.95
C LEU A 125 9.52 -12.27 -7.74
N SER A 126 10.24 -11.15 -7.85
CA SER A 126 10.24 -10.11 -6.82
C SER A 126 8.87 -9.44 -6.70
N ALA A 127 8.23 -9.12 -7.82
CA ALA A 127 6.87 -8.56 -7.83
C ALA A 127 5.84 -9.53 -7.22
N LEU A 128 5.91 -10.83 -7.55
CA LEU A 128 5.07 -11.86 -6.94
C LEU A 128 5.31 -11.97 -5.42
N PHE A 129 6.57 -11.94 -4.99
CA PHE A 129 6.90 -11.95 -3.57
C PHE A 129 6.32 -10.72 -2.85
N LEU A 130 6.49 -9.52 -3.42
CA LEU A 130 5.95 -8.28 -2.86
C LEU A 130 4.42 -8.30 -2.77
N PHE A 131 3.75 -8.85 -3.78
CA PHE A 131 2.30 -9.10 -3.76
C PHE A 131 1.91 -10.00 -2.58
N LEU A 132 2.56 -11.16 -2.45
CA LEU A 132 2.26 -12.14 -1.40
C LEU A 132 2.54 -11.59 0.00
N VAL A 133 3.63 -10.85 0.19
CA VAL A 133 3.98 -10.23 1.47
C VAL A 133 2.96 -9.16 1.85
N THR A 134 2.48 -8.37 0.91
CA THR A 134 1.50 -7.30 1.18
C THR A 134 0.13 -7.88 1.52
N VAL A 135 -0.39 -8.75 0.65
CA VAL A 135 -1.69 -9.40 0.86
C VAL A 135 -1.66 -10.25 2.12
N GLY A 136 -0.62 -11.08 2.27
CA GLY A 136 -0.43 -11.92 3.45
C GLY A 136 -0.24 -11.11 4.73
N GLY A 137 0.43 -9.95 4.67
CA GLY A 137 0.60 -9.04 5.79
C GLY A 137 -0.73 -8.49 6.31
N ILE A 138 -1.65 -8.14 5.42
CA ILE A 138 -2.99 -7.66 5.81
C ILE A 138 -3.81 -8.78 6.45
N VAL A 139 -3.83 -9.96 5.82
CA VAL A 139 -4.53 -11.13 6.35
C VAL A 139 -3.97 -11.50 7.72
N ALA A 140 -2.65 -11.50 7.89
CA ALA A 140 -2.00 -11.77 9.16
C ALA A 140 -2.35 -10.71 10.23
N ALA A 141 -2.45 -9.43 9.84
CA ALA A 141 -2.87 -8.36 10.74
C ALA A 141 -4.32 -8.54 11.18
N GLY A 142 -5.25 -8.83 10.26
CA GLY A 142 -6.65 -9.11 10.58
C GLY A 142 -6.81 -10.32 11.51
N TYR A 143 -6.07 -11.40 11.25
CA TYR A 143 -5.99 -12.56 12.13
C TYR A 143 -5.47 -12.19 13.52
N ALA A 144 -4.40 -11.38 13.59
CA ALA A 144 -3.80 -10.97 14.84
C ALA A 144 -4.75 -10.13 15.70
N VAL A 145 -5.52 -9.21 15.10
CA VAL A 145 -6.53 -8.42 15.82
C VAL A 145 -7.61 -9.33 16.39
N ALA A 146 -8.26 -10.14 15.54
CA ALA A 146 -9.35 -11.02 15.98
C ALA A 146 -8.92 -12.00 17.08
N LYS A 147 -7.69 -12.51 16.99
CA LYS A 147 -7.10 -13.38 18.02
C LYS A 147 -6.75 -12.64 19.30
N TYR A 148 -6.24 -11.41 19.19
CA TYR A 148 -5.85 -10.61 20.35
C TYR A 148 -7.06 -10.13 21.15
N THR A 149 -8.16 -9.82 20.47
CA THR A 149 -9.40 -9.34 21.07
C THR A 149 -10.34 -10.46 21.51
N ASP A 150 -9.93 -11.72 21.32
CA ASP A 150 -10.71 -12.92 21.64
C ASP A 150 -12.13 -12.87 21.05
N ALA A 151 -12.23 -12.70 19.73
CA ALA A 151 -13.51 -12.52 19.06
C ALA A 151 -14.46 -13.72 19.27
N ASP A 152 -15.65 -13.44 19.83
CA ASP A 152 -16.62 -14.44 20.28
C ASP A 152 -17.26 -15.25 19.13
N ASP A 153 -17.46 -14.62 17.97
CA ASP A 153 -18.07 -15.25 16.80
C ASP A 153 -17.46 -14.78 15.47
N THR A 154 -17.96 -15.32 14.36
CA THR A 154 -17.47 -15.00 13.01
C THR A 154 -17.71 -13.56 12.59
N VAL A 155 -18.82 -12.96 13.00
CA VAL A 155 -19.19 -11.59 12.65
C VAL A 155 -18.26 -10.63 13.39
N ASP A 156 -18.01 -10.88 14.68
CA ASP A 156 -17.11 -10.08 15.50
C ASP A 156 -15.65 -10.27 15.09
N ALA A 157 -15.24 -11.48 14.69
CA ALA A 157 -13.92 -11.73 14.11
C ALA A 157 -13.73 -10.96 12.79
N ALA A 158 -14.73 -10.96 11.91
CA ALA A 158 -14.69 -10.21 10.66
C ALA A 158 -14.64 -8.69 10.91
N LYS A 159 -15.49 -8.17 11.80
CA LYS A 159 -15.48 -6.76 12.21
C LYS A 159 -14.14 -6.33 12.79
N ALA A 160 -13.58 -7.13 13.70
CA ALA A 160 -12.25 -6.92 14.26
C ALA A 160 -11.20 -6.88 13.15
N GLY A 161 -11.26 -7.83 12.22
CA GLY A 161 -10.42 -7.85 11.02
C GLY A 161 -10.59 -6.64 10.10
N VAL A 162 -11.76 -6.02 9.99
CA VAL A 162 -11.93 -4.80 9.15
C VAL A 162 -11.18 -3.60 9.72
N THR A 163 -10.98 -3.54 11.04
CA THR A 163 -10.35 -2.38 11.69
C THR A 163 -8.89 -2.13 11.27
N VAL A 164 -8.18 -3.13 10.73
CA VAL A 164 -6.83 -2.94 10.15
C VAL A 164 -6.81 -2.06 8.92
N ALA A 165 -7.95 -1.74 8.30
CA ALA A 165 -7.98 -0.85 7.13
C ALA A 165 -7.62 0.62 7.45
N LEU A 166 -7.81 1.07 8.70
CA LEU A 166 -7.65 2.49 9.05
C LEU A 166 -6.25 3.06 8.75
N PRO A 167 -5.14 2.39 9.11
CA PRO A 167 -3.80 2.83 8.73
C PRO A 167 -3.56 2.83 7.21
N TYR A 168 -4.22 1.95 6.46
CA TYR A 168 -4.11 1.90 5.00
C TYR A 168 -4.79 3.11 4.36
N VAL A 169 -5.95 3.55 4.87
CA VAL A 169 -6.59 4.81 4.42
C VAL A 169 -5.65 6.00 4.61
N ALA A 170 -5.05 6.12 5.81
CA ALA A 170 -4.13 7.21 6.10
C ALA A 170 -2.89 7.15 5.20
N PHE A 171 -2.30 5.97 5.04
CA PHE A 171 -1.14 5.77 4.18
C PHE A 171 -1.46 6.07 2.71
N ALA A 172 -2.59 5.57 2.19
CA ALA A 172 -3.01 5.80 0.81
C ALA A 172 -3.19 7.30 0.52
N ALA A 173 -3.81 8.05 1.43
CA ALA A 173 -3.97 9.50 1.30
C ALA A 173 -2.62 10.22 1.25
N ILE A 174 -1.71 9.85 2.16
CA ILE A 174 -0.35 10.43 2.22
C ILE A 174 0.44 10.08 0.96
N ALA A 175 0.37 8.82 0.52
CA ALA A 175 1.09 8.30 -0.61
C ALA A 175 0.63 8.95 -1.92
N ALA A 176 -0.68 9.00 -2.18
CA ALA A 176 -1.22 9.62 -3.38
C ALA A 176 -0.84 11.11 -3.50
N PHE A 177 -0.77 11.83 -2.38
CA PHE A 177 -0.35 13.23 -2.38
C PHE A 177 1.16 13.43 -2.49
N LEU A 178 1.96 12.74 -1.66
CA LEU A 178 3.40 12.99 -1.55
C LEU A 178 4.24 12.28 -2.61
N MET A 179 3.73 11.18 -3.17
CA MET A 179 4.50 10.33 -4.08
C MET A 179 4.32 10.70 -5.55
N SER A 180 3.62 11.79 -5.89
CA SER A 180 3.70 12.30 -7.27
C SER A 180 5.11 12.78 -7.61
N HIS A 181 5.52 12.65 -8.86
CA HIS A 181 6.81 13.10 -9.37
C HIS A 181 6.61 13.90 -10.65
N SER A 182 7.40 14.95 -10.82
CA SER A 182 7.36 15.81 -12.00
C SER A 182 8.59 15.54 -12.85
N TYR A 183 8.36 15.19 -14.10
CA TYR A 183 9.39 15.03 -15.12
C TYR A 183 9.58 16.37 -15.84
N SER A 184 10.84 16.79 -15.99
CA SER A 184 11.20 18.11 -16.54
C SER A 184 12.28 18.03 -17.61
N GLU A 185 12.74 16.83 -17.97
CA GLU A 185 13.68 16.61 -19.05
C GLU A 185 12.96 16.12 -20.31
N VAL A 186 13.45 16.54 -21.48
CA VAL A 186 12.85 16.16 -22.76
C VAL A 186 12.72 14.64 -22.92
N PRO A 187 13.74 13.81 -22.62
CA PRO A 187 13.63 12.36 -22.83
C PRO A 187 12.62 11.70 -21.89
N THR A 188 12.48 12.18 -20.64
CA THR A 188 11.51 11.61 -19.68
C THR A 188 10.08 12.01 -20.04
N VAL A 189 9.85 13.28 -20.39
CA VAL A 189 8.55 13.77 -20.85
C VAL A 189 8.14 13.09 -22.16
N ALA A 190 9.04 13.02 -23.14
CA ALA A 190 8.78 12.35 -24.41
C ALA A 190 8.53 10.84 -24.22
N SER A 191 9.25 10.17 -23.32
CA SER A 191 9.02 8.75 -23.03
C SER A 191 7.68 8.49 -22.34
N LEU A 192 7.21 9.42 -21.49
CA LEU A 192 5.98 9.26 -20.71
C LEU A 192 4.73 9.54 -21.57
N ILE A 193 4.73 10.66 -22.29
CA ILE A 193 3.61 11.09 -23.13
C ILE A 193 3.61 10.30 -24.45
N GLY A 194 4.80 10.04 -24.98
CA GLY A 194 5.06 9.27 -26.20
C GLY A 194 4.34 9.79 -27.45
N SER A 195 4.36 9.02 -28.54
CA SER A 195 3.71 9.42 -29.81
C SER A 195 2.22 9.02 -29.86
N GLU A 196 1.45 9.52 -30.84
CA GLU A 196 0.04 9.13 -31.04
C GLU A 196 -0.11 7.59 -31.05
N GLY A 197 -0.66 7.02 -29.98
CA GLY A 197 -0.88 5.58 -29.81
C GLY A 197 0.18 4.82 -28.99
N SER A 198 1.22 5.48 -28.51
CA SER A 198 2.23 4.93 -27.61
C SER A 198 2.49 5.93 -26.48
N GLY A 199 1.87 5.75 -25.31
CA GLY A 199 2.00 6.66 -24.16
C GLY A 199 0.65 6.95 -23.51
N VAL A 200 0.61 7.95 -22.64
CA VAL A 200 -0.61 8.33 -21.91
C VAL A 200 -1.63 8.91 -22.88
N LEU A 201 -2.78 8.24 -23.02
CA LEU A 201 -3.84 8.66 -23.92
C LEU A 201 -4.44 10.00 -23.45
N GLY A 202 -4.75 10.87 -24.40
CA GLY A 202 -5.36 12.17 -24.12
C GLY A 202 -4.36 13.32 -23.93
N LEU A 203 -3.06 13.03 -23.88
CA LEU A 203 -2.00 14.03 -23.80
C LEU A 203 -1.25 14.13 -25.13
N GLU A 204 -0.92 15.36 -25.53
CA GLU A 204 -0.14 15.62 -26.75
C GLU A 204 1.26 16.15 -26.38
N VAL A 205 2.31 15.60 -27.00
CA VAL A 205 3.70 16.02 -26.72
C VAL A 205 3.92 17.51 -26.97
N THR A 206 3.19 18.11 -27.91
CA THR A 206 3.22 19.56 -28.23
C THR A 206 2.73 20.45 -27.09
N GLU A 207 2.02 19.91 -26.11
CA GLU A 207 1.62 20.65 -24.89
C GLU A 207 2.75 20.77 -23.87
N TYR A 208 3.73 19.86 -23.96
CA TYR A 208 4.82 19.71 -22.98
C TYR A 208 6.18 20.11 -23.52
N LEU A 209 6.40 19.98 -24.83
CA LEU A 209 7.63 20.34 -25.50
C LEU A 209 7.40 21.55 -26.42
N ASN A 210 8.47 22.31 -26.69
CA ASN A 210 8.42 23.35 -27.70
C ASN A 210 8.31 22.77 -29.12
N ASP A 211 8.03 23.62 -30.12
CA ASP A 211 7.91 23.22 -31.53
C ASP A 211 9.15 22.50 -32.09
N ALA A 212 10.33 22.78 -31.53
CA ALA A 212 11.59 22.14 -31.91
C ALA A 212 11.81 20.77 -31.25
N GLY A 213 11.02 20.43 -30.21
CA GLY A 213 11.15 19.21 -29.43
C GLY A 213 12.42 19.13 -28.58
N ASP A 214 13.10 20.26 -28.33
CA ASP A 214 14.41 20.31 -27.66
C ASP A 214 14.37 20.91 -26.25
N SER A 215 13.22 21.40 -25.80
CA SER A 215 13.03 21.89 -24.43
C SER A 215 11.62 21.62 -23.91
N VAL A 216 11.53 21.40 -22.58
CA VAL A 216 10.28 21.21 -21.85
C VAL A 216 9.67 22.58 -21.52
N THR A 217 8.44 22.81 -21.96
CA THR A 217 7.66 24.02 -21.68
C THR A 217 6.79 23.85 -20.43
N THR A 218 6.29 22.63 -20.21
CA THR A 218 5.45 22.25 -19.07
C THR A 218 5.94 20.92 -18.50
N ASN A 219 6.09 20.84 -17.18
CA ASN A 219 6.49 19.58 -16.53
C ASN A 219 5.32 18.59 -16.50
N ALA A 220 5.58 17.33 -16.81
CA ALA A 220 4.59 16.27 -16.71
C ALA A 220 4.55 15.69 -15.29
N LYS A 221 3.41 15.74 -14.61
CA LYS A 221 3.27 15.21 -13.24
C LYS A 221 2.63 13.83 -13.24
N PHE A 222 3.45 12.80 -12.97
CA PHE A 222 3.00 11.43 -12.79
C PHE A 222 2.75 11.10 -11.31
N GLY A 223 1.72 10.32 -11.00
CA GLY A 223 1.54 9.78 -9.66
C GLY A 223 0.35 8.84 -9.52
N PRO A 224 0.12 8.29 -8.32
CA PRO A 224 -1.07 7.47 -8.06
C PRO A 224 -2.34 8.32 -8.17
N SER A 225 -3.40 7.75 -8.74
CA SER A 225 -4.73 8.36 -8.68
C SER A 225 -5.19 8.44 -7.23
N MET A 226 -5.55 9.64 -6.77
CA MET A 226 -6.01 9.86 -5.39
C MET A 226 -7.28 9.04 -5.09
N THR A 227 -8.19 8.98 -6.06
CA THR A 227 -9.46 8.26 -5.93
C THR A 227 -9.21 6.76 -5.79
N ASP A 228 -8.42 6.19 -6.70
CA ASP A 228 -8.13 4.75 -6.67
C ASP A 228 -7.29 4.36 -5.46
N ALA A 229 -6.32 5.20 -5.07
CA ALA A 229 -5.49 4.94 -3.90
C ALA A 229 -6.35 4.85 -2.63
N LEU A 230 -7.24 5.82 -2.42
CA LEU A 230 -8.15 5.81 -1.27
C LEU A 230 -9.12 4.63 -1.34
N LEU A 231 -9.72 4.39 -2.50
CA LEU A 231 -10.77 3.40 -2.66
C LEU A 231 -10.22 1.98 -2.56
N PHE A 232 -9.23 1.64 -3.37
CA PHE A 232 -8.69 0.28 -3.45
C PHE A 232 -7.64 0.02 -2.37
N ALA A 233 -6.58 0.82 -2.32
CA ALA A 233 -5.48 0.60 -1.38
C ALA A 233 -5.82 1.04 0.05
N GLY A 234 -6.71 2.00 0.23
CA GLY A 234 -7.12 2.50 1.54
C GLY A 234 -8.25 1.69 2.18
N ILE A 235 -9.31 1.41 1.41
CA ILE A 235 -10.57 0.91 1.97
C ILE A 235 -10.85 -0.53 1.55
N ILE A 236 -11.12 -0.77 0.26
CA ILE A 236 -11.72 -2.01 -0.22
C ILE A 236 -10.82 -3.21 0.06
N VAL A 237 -9.59 -3.18 -0.45
CA VAL A 237 -8.70 -4.34 -0.38
C VAL A 237 -8.27 -4.62 1.07
N PRO A 238 -7.83 -3.63 1.87
CA PRO A 238 -7.49 -3.88 3.28
C PRO A 238 -8.68 -4.36 4.11
N ALA A 239 -9.87 -3.81 3.92
CA ALA A 239 -11.06 -4.23 4.68
C ALA A 239 -11.44 -5.68 4.37
N ILE A 240 -11.45 -6.06 3.09
CA ILE A 240 -11.78 -7.43 2.67
C ILE A 240 -10.73 -8.41 3.20
N LEU A 241 -9.44 -8.14 2.97
CA LEU A 241 -8.36 -9.04 3.39
C LEU A 241 -8.23 -9.10 4.92
N GLY A 242 -8.44 -7.98 5.60
CA GLY A 242 -8.48 -7.93 7.06
C GLY A 242 -9.63 -8.77 7.62
N ALA A 243 -10.82 -8.65 7.05
CA ALA A 243 -11.97 -9.50 7.40
C ALA A 243 -11.69 -10.98 7.17
N VAL A 244 -11.08 -11.34 6.02
CA VAL A 244 -10.65 -12.72 5.74
C VAL A 244 -9.67 -13.20 6.81
N GLY A 245 -8.68 -12.38 7.18
CA GLY A 245 -7.75 -12.66 8.27
C GLY A 245 -8.47 -12.95 9.59
N GLY A 246 -9.44 -12.11 9.95
CA GLY A 246 -10.26 -12.30 11.14
C GLY A 246 -11.02 -13.63 11.11
N LEU A 247 -11.70 -13.94 10.00
CA LEU A 247 -12.47 -15.18 9.84
C LEU A 247 -11.62 -16.46 9.97
N LEU A 248 -10.32 -16.41 9.67
CA LEU A 248 -9.40 -17.55 9.86
C LEU A 248 -9.21 -17.93 11.34
N THR A 249 -9.65 -17.10 12.29
CA THR A 249 -9.70 -17.46 13.72
C THR A 249 -10.91 -18.35 14.06
N GLN A 250 -11.99 -18.29 13.27
CA GLN A 250 -13.22 -19.05 13.47
C GLN A 250 -13.54 -20.07 12.33
N PRO A 251 -12.66 -21.07 12.08
CA PRO A 251 -12.84 -22.27 11.28
C PRO A 251 -14.22 -22.66 10.76
N ARG A 252 -14.93 -23.17 11.76
CA ARG A 252 -16.08 -24.06 11.65
C ARG A 252 -17.34 -23.23 11.51
N ASP A 253 -17.46 -22.24 12.38
CA ASP A 253 -18.56 -21.29 12.42
C ASP A 253 -18.67 -20.48 11.12
N ALA A 254 -17.52 -20.14 10.49
CA ALA A 254 -17.52 -19.44 9.21
C ALA A 254 -18.09 -20.30 8.07
N LEU A 255 -17.74 -21.59 8.04
CA LEU A 255 -18.28 -22.57 7.09
C LEU A 255 -19.78 -22.78 7.30
N GLU A 256 -20.22 -22.90 8.55
CA GLU A 256 -21.64 -23.05 8.90
C GLU A 256 -22.47 -21.84 8.47
N THR A 257 -21.97 -20.63 8.71
CA THR A 257 -22.62 -19.37 8.33
C THR A 257 -22.78 -19.26 6.81
N VAL A 258 -21.76 -19.65 6.04
CA VAL A 258 -21.82 -19.65 4.57
C VAL A 258 -22.80 -20.70 4.06
N MET A 259 -22.76 -21.91 4.61
CA MET A 259 -23.67 -22.99 4.21
C MET A 259 -25.13 -22.65 4.51
N ALA A 260 -25.41 -22.00 5.64
CA ALA A 260 -26.76 -21.58 6.01
C ALA A 260 -27.36 -20.51 5.07
N LYS A 261 -26.51 -19.76 4.34
CA LYS A 261 -26.94 -18.68 3.43
C LYS A 261 -27.13 -19.16 1.98
N ILE A 262 -26.68 -20.37 1.66
CA ILE A 262 -26.78 -20.99 0.32
C ILE A 262 -28.02 -21.91 0.23
N GLN A 263 -28.63 -22.26 1.36
CA GLN A 263 -29.93 -22.96 1.44
C GLN A 263 -31.10 -21.98 1.37
#